data_AF-A0A7V8FU05-F1
#
_entry.id   AF-A0A7V8FU05-F1
#
_cell.length_a   1.000
_cell.length_b   1.000
_cell.length_c   1.000
_cell.angle_alpha   90.00
_cell.angle_beta   90.00
_cell.angle_gamma   90.00
#
_symmetry.space_group_name_H-M   'P 1'
#
loop_
_entity.id
_entity.type
_entity.pdbx_description
1 polymer ?
#
loop_
_entity_poly.entity_id
_entity_poly.type
_entity_poly.pdbx_seq_one_letter_code
_entity_poly.pdbx_strand_id
1 'polypeptide(L)' 'MKINQARTLLQQGASAADAAYDTGFADQSHFHRAFKSRVAATPLQYSKT' A
#
# COMPACT_ATOMS: atom_id res chain seq x y z
N MET A 1 2.61 7.10 -8.97
CA MET A 1 2.78 6.10 -7.89
C MET A 1 2.12 4.80 -8.32
N LYS A 2 2.81 3.66 -8.15
CA LYS A 2 2.37 2.38 -8.71
C LYS A 2 1.72 1.52 -7.62
N ILE A 3 0.38 1.50 -7.56
CA ILE A 3 -0.35 0.61 -6.63
C ILE A 3 0.02 -0.86 -6.82
N ASN A 4 0.33 -1.29 -8.05
CA ASN A 4 0.81 -2.66 -8.30
C ASN A 4 2.14 -2.97 -7.59
N GLN A 5 3.06 -2.00 -7.52
CA GLN A 5 4.31 -2.17 -6.77
C GLN A 5 4.03 -2.21 -5.26
N ALA A 6 3.12 -1.36 -4.76
CA ALA A 6 2.71 -1.39 -3.36
C ALA A 6 2.07 -2.74 -2.97
N ARG A 7 1.28 -3.34 -3.86
CA ARG A 7 0.72 -4.69 -3.65
C ARG A 7 1.82 -5.73 -3.47
N THR A 8 2.84 -5.70 -4.33
CA THR A 8 3.99 -6.62 -4.24
C THR A 8 4.74 -6.42 -2.92
N LEU A 9 5.02 -5.17 -2.53
CA LEU A 9 5.71 -4.87 -1.27
C LEU A 9 4.91 -5.38 -0.05
N LEU A 10 3.60 -5.14 -0.03
CA LEU A 10 2.74 -5.63 1.06
C LEU A 10 2.69 -7.16 1.14
N GLN A 11 2.68 -7.85 0.00
CA GLN A 11 2.74 -9.32 -0.04
C GLN A 11 4.11 -9.87 0.38
N GLN A 12 5.16 -9.08 0.22
CA GLN A 12 6.51 -9.40 0.71
C GLN A 12 6.69 -9.08 2.20
N GLY A 13 5.64 -8.61 2.88
CA GLY A 13 5.66 -8.31 4.30
C GLY A 13 6.13 -6.89 4.66
N ALA A 14 6.29 -6.00 3.67
CA ALA A 14 6.59 -4.60 3.94
C ALA A 14 5.44 -3.95 4.73
N SER A 15 5.78 -3.01 5.61
CA SER A 15 4.75 -2.24 6.30
C SER A 15 4.00 -1.32 5.33
N ALA A 16 2.79 -0.91 5.69
CA ALA A 16 2.05 0.07 4.90
C ALA A 16 2.75 1.44 4.82
N ALA A 17 3.61 1.76 5.79
CA ALA A 17 4.41 2.98 5.78
C ALA A 17 5.57 2.87 4.78
N ASP A 18 6.31 1.75 4.80
CA ASP A 18 7.41 1.51 3.85
C ASP A 18 6.87 1.42 2.42
N ALA A 19 5.77 0.68 2.21
CA ALA A 19 5.12 0.61 0.90
C ALA A 19 4.63 1.98 0.40
N ALA A 20 4.19 2.87 1.30
CA ALA A 20 3.81 4.24 0.94
C ALA A 20 5.05 5.02 0.48
N TYR A 21 6.12 5.01 1.28
CA TYR A 21 7.37 5.70 1.00
C TYR A 21 8.01 5.22 -0.32
N ASP A 22 8.17 3.91 -0.49
CA ASP A 22 8.83 3.29 -1.64
C ASP A 22 8.06 3.44 -2.95
N THR A 23 6.74 3.68 -2.87
CA THR A 23 5.92 3.95 -4.05
C THR A 23 5.64 5.43 -4.29
N GLY A 24 6.25 6.29 -3.47
CA GLY A 24 6.31 7.73 -3.61
C GLY A 24 5.19 8.51 -2.91
N PHE A 25 4.33 7.85 -2.12
CA PHE A 25 3.25 8.54 -1.39
C PHE A 25 3.82 9.49 -0.36
N ALA A 26 3.23 10.68 -0.29
CA ALA A 26 3.62 11.72 0.65
C ALA A 26 3.51 11.23 2.11
N ASP A 27 2.52 10.40 2.40
CA ASP A 27 2.29 9.81 3.71
C ASP A 27 1.42 8.54 3.62
N GLN A 28 1.34 7.83 4.74
CA GLN A 28 0.55 6.60 4.89
C GLN A 28 -0.96 6.84 4.71
N SER A 29 -1.51 7.99 5.09
CA SER A 29 -2.95 8.28 4.99
C SER A 29 -3.39 8.46 3.54
N HIS A 30 -2.61 9.20 2.74
CA HIS A 30 -2.82 9.33 1.31
C HIS A 30 -2.68 7.97 0.62
N PHE A 31 -1.64 7.20 0.96
CA PHE A 31 -1.48 5.83 0.47
C PHE A 31 -2.70 4.95 0.80
N HIS A 32 -3.15 4.95 2.04
CA HIS A 32 -4.28 4.15 2.49
C HIS A 32 -5.54 4.44 1.67
N ARG A 33 -5.87 5.73 1.48
CA ARG A 33 -7.05 6.14 0.70
C ARG A 33 -6.92 5.71 -0.76
N ALA A 34 -5.77 5.96 -1.38
CA ALA A 34 -5.52 5.62 -2.78
C ALA A 34 -5.51 4.11 -3.03
N PHE A 35 -4.95 3.34 -2.10
CA PHE A 35 -4.90 1.89 -2.15
C PHE A 35 -6.29 1.29 -1.99
N LYS A 36 -7.05 1.69 -0.95
CA LYS A 36 -8.42 1.24 -0.73
C LYS A 36 -9.34 1.53 -1.92
N SER A 37 -9.21 2.71 -2.52
CA SER A 37 -9.99 3.11 -3.69
C SER A 37 -9.72 2.25 -4.93
N ARG A 38 -8.53 1.63 -5.05
CA ARG A 38 -8.12 0.87 -6.24
C ARG A 38 -8.14 -0.64 -6.05
N VAL A 39 -7.90 -1.11 -4.82
CA VAL A 39 -7.75 -2.53 -4.48
C VAL A 39 -8.98 -3.06 -3.71
N ALA A 40 -9.91 -2.19 -3.32
CA ALA A 40 -11.10 -2.51 -2.51
C ALA A 40 -10.79 -3.18 -1.15
N ALA A 41 -9.53 -3.14 -0.72
CA ALA A 41 -9.03 -3.61 0.57
C ALA A 41 -8.06 -2.58 1.15
N THR A 42 -7.95 -2.51 2.47
CA THR A 42 -6.91 -1.68 3.10
C THR A 42 -5.52 -2.33 2.94
N PRO A 43 -4.42 -1.55 2.94
CA PRO A 43 -3.07 -2.12 2.88
C PRO A 43 -2.80 -3.21 3.93
N LEU A 44 -3.30 -3.02 5.15
CA LEU A 44 -3.14 -3.98 6.25
C LEU A 44 -3.94 -5.26 6.05
N GLN A 45 -5.14 -5.18 5.48
CA GLN A 45 -5.91 -6.38 5.12
C GLN A 45 -5.20 -7.14 3.99
N TYR A 46 -4.69 -6.39 3.01
CA TYR A 46 -4.01 -6.96 1.85
C TYR A 46 -2.68 -7.62 2.22
N SER A 47 -1.91 -7.08 3.18
CA SER A 47 -0.64 -7.68 3.62
C SER A 47 -0.79 -8.98 4.39
N LYS A 48 -2.01 -9.36 4.80
CA LYS A 48 -2.31 -10.61 5.52
C LYS A 48 -2.96 -11.67 4.64
N THR A 49 -3.01 -11.42 3.33
CA THR A 49 -3.58 -12.35 2.33
C THR A 49 -2.47 -13.19 1.74
#